data_AF-A0A9E2B0I4-F1
#
_entry.id   AF-A0A9E2B0I4-F1
#
_cell.length_a   1.000
_cell.length_b   1.000
_cell.length_c   1.000
_cell.angle_alpha   90.00
_cell.angle_beta   90.00
_cell.angle_gamma   90.00
#
_symmetry.space_group_name_H-M   'P 1'
#
loop_
_entity.id
_entity.type
_entity.pdbx_description
1 polymer ?
#
loop_
_entity_poly.entity_id
_entity_poly.type
_entity_poly.pdbx_seq_one_letter_code
_entity_poly.pdbx_strand_id
1 'polypeptide(L)' 'MCEIDAENRAILKPEGLLTRDPRMVERKKFGQKKARKKFQFSKR' A
#
# COMPACT_ATOMS: atom_id res chain seq x y z
N MET A 1 -6.25 15.59 16.80
CA MET A 1 -4.87 16.12 16.89
C MET A 1 -4.71 17.41 16.10
N CYS A 2 -4.84 17.41 14.76
CA CYS A 2 -4.78 18.66 13.99
C CYS A 2 -6.03 19.56 14.14
N GLU A 3 -7.17 19.01 14.59
CA GLU A 3 -8.39 19.80 14.92
C GLU A 3 -8.35 20.38 16.34
N ILE A 4 -7.50 19.83 17.21
CA ILE A 4 -7.35 20.26 18.61
C ILE A 4 -6.33 21.40 18.69
N ASP A 5 -5.26 21.29 17.90
CA ASP A 5 -4.24 22.33 17.75
C ASP A 5 -3.60 22.22 16.36
N ALA A 6 -3.50 23.36 15.68
CA ALA A 6 -3.00 23.48 14.32
C ALA A 6 -1.47 23.29 14.22
N GLU A 7 -0.73 23.53 15.31
CA GLU A 7 0.74 23.39 15.33
C GLU A 7 1.19 21.94 15.16
N ASN A 8 0.38 21.00 15.63
CA ASN A 8 0.60 19.56 15.45
C ASN A 8 0.74 19.14 13.98
N ARG A 9 0.17 19.92 13.04
CA ARG A 9 0.30 19.63 11.61
C ARG A 9 1.74 19.76 11.12
N ALA A 10 2.53 20.67 11.70
CA ALA A 10 3.93 20.87 11.32
C ALA A 10 4.80 19.65 11.71
N ILE A 11 4.47 18.99 12.81
CA ILE A 11 5.19 17.82 13.34
C ILE A 11 4.72 16.53 12.66
N LEU A 12 3.40 16.34 12.50
CA LEU A 12 2.83 15.07 12.03
C LEU A 12 2.90 14.86 10.50
N LYS A 13 2.97 15.96 9.73
CA LYS A 13 3.07 15.91 8.27
C LYS A 13 4.42 15.36 7.75
N PRO A 14 5.59 15.81 8.22
CA PRO A 14 6.87 15.23 7.80
C PRO A 14 7.00 13.76 8.19
N GLU A 15 6.41 13.36 9.34
CA GLU A 15 6.35 11.96 9.79
C GLU A 15 5.36 11.09 9.00
N GLY A 16 4.59 11.66 8.05
CA GLY A 16 3.69 10.92 7.17
C GLY A 16 2.43 10.34 7.84
N LEU A 17 2.20 10.62 9.12
CA LEU A 17 1.12 10.05 9.93
C LEU A 17 -0.28 10.56 9.55
N LEU A 18 -0.34 11.64 8.77
CA LEU A 18 -1.60 12.23 8.30
C LEU A 18 -2.08 11.63 6.97
N THR A 19 -1.25 10.84 6.29
CA THR A 19 -1.56 10.31 4.96
C THR A 19 -2.30 8.98 5.08
N ARG A 20 -3.47 8.87 4.43
CA ARG A 20 -4.13 7.57 4.27
C ARG A 20 -3.26 6.65 3.42
N ASP A 21 -3.05 5.44 3.91
CA ASP A 21 -2.38 4.39 3.13
C ASP A 21 -3.25 3.95 1.92
N PRO A 22 -2.77 4.12 0.68
CA PRO A 22 -3.50 3.70 -0.52
C PRO A 22 -3.33 2.21 -0.85
N ARG A 23 -2.47 1.47 -0.12
CA ARG A 23 -2.16 0.07 -0.44
C ARG A 23 -3.41 -0.79 -0.37
N MET A 24 -3.65 -1.54 -1.44
CA MET A 24 -4.75 -2.49 -1.56
C MET A 24 -4.23 -3.83 -2.09
N VAL A 25 -4.97 -4.90 -1.79
CA VAL A 25 -4.63 -6.23 -2.28
C VAL A 25 -4.80 -6.27 -3.79
N GLU A 26 -3.71 -6.58 -4.50
CA GLU A 26 -3.79 -6.78 -5.95
C GLU A 26 -4.69 -7.97 -6.30
N ARG A 27 -5.59 -7.77 -7.26
CA ARG A 27 -6.47 -8.83 -7.74
C ARG A 27 -5.69 -10.01 -8.34
N LYS A 28 -6.26 -11.22 -8.20
CA LYS A 28 -5.78 -12.41 -8.91
C LYS A 28 -5.97 -12.22 -10.42
N LYS A 29 -4.94 -12.60 -11.19
CA LYS A 29 -4.99 -12.62 -12.67
C LYS A 29 -5.23 -14.05 -13.15
N PHE A 30 -6.03 -14.23 -14.20
CA PHE A 30 -6.27 -15.55 -14.78
C PHE A 30 -4.96 -16.14 -15.34
N GLY A 31 -4.84 -17.47 -15.31
CA GLY A 31 -3.58 -18.15 -15.68
C GLY A 31 -2.43 -17.97 -14.68
N GLN A 32 -2.67 -17.39 -13.50
CA GLN A 32 -1.68 -17.25 -12.43
C GLN A 32 -2.19 -17.80 -11.10
N LYS A 33 -1.26 -18.27 -10.25
CA LYS A 33 -1.59 -18.81 -8.91
C LYS A 33 -2.03 -17.70 -7.94
N LYS A 34 -1.44 -16.50 -8.05
CA LYS A 34 -1.78 -15.29 -7.27
C LYS A 34 -1.69 -14.04 -8.16
N ALA A 35 -1.75 -12.84 -7.59
CA ALA A 35 -1.66 -11.57 -8.34
C ALA A 35 -0.42 -11.43 -9.24
N ARG A 36 0.73 -11.96 -8.78
CA ARG A 36 2.01 -11.92 -9.51
C ARG A 36 2.71 -13.29 -9.61
N LYS A 37 2.27 -14.30 -8.82
CA LYS A 37 2.92 -15.63 -8.75
C LYS A 37 2.53 -16.46 -9.97
N LYS A 38 3.53 -16.76 -10.81
CA LYS A 38 3.41 -17.68 -11.96
C LYS A 38 3.51 -19.14 -11.50
N PHE A 39 3.02 -20.05 -12.35
CA PHE A 39 3.27 -21.47 -12.21
C PHE A 39 4.75 -21.78 -12.50
N GLN A 40 5.25 -22.90 -11.98
CA GLN A 40 6.60 -23.36 -12.32
C GLN A 40 6.67 -23.61 -13.82
N PHE A 41 7.73 -23.10 -14.45
CA PHE A 41 7.95 -23.25 -15.88
C PHE A 41 9.15 -24.17 -16.11
N SER A 42 9.00 -25.19 -16.95
CA SER A 42 10.08 -26.03 -17.46
C SER A 42 10.37 -25.67 -18.93
N LYS A 43 11.65 -25.44 -19.25
CA LYS A 43 12.11 -25.48 -20.64
C LYS A 43 12.11 -26.95 -21.08
N ARG A 44 11.80 -27.19 -22.36
CA ARG A 44 11.90 -28.52 -22.96
C ARG A 44 13.36 -28.93 -23.04
#